data_AF-A0A1I7TZA4-F1
#
_entry.id   AF-A0A1I7TZA4-F1
#
_cell.length_a   1.000
_cell.length_b   1.000
_cell.length_c   1.000
_cell.angle_alpha   90.00
_cell.angle_beta   90.00
_cell.angle_gamma   90.00
#
_symmetry.space_group_name_H-M   'P 1'
#
loop_
_entity.id
_entity.type
_entity.pdbx_description
1 polymer ?
#
loop_
_entity_poly.entity_id
_entity_poly.type
_entity_poly.pdbx_seq_one_letter_code
_entity_poly.pdbx_strand_id
1 'polypeptide(L)'
;MANALDNNVDTMNQMDTSEPHDTLKRKASEANQQPAKKAKEDPQGFTVPFPSAATMGIHTPMDIDYLRLPKGFKLGDLAREKFAGIVMAGLYDKYEIQIYCRLFEHFSYFPIYLFEQDVWVAAHDHAIQEVVRFRTPPSVMMADTHRS
;
A
#
# COMPACT_ATOMS: atom_id res chain seq x y z
N MET A 1 16.96 -52.65 25.58
CA MET A 1 16.14 -53.83 25.21
C MET A 1 14.98 -53.27 24.40
N ALA A 2 15.05 -53.42 23.06
CA ALA A 2 14.20 -54.32 22.26
C ALA A 2 12.77 -53.75 22.09
N ASN A 3 12.14 -53.64 20.93
CA ASN A 3 12.41 -54.16 19.59
C ASN A 3 11.63 -53.30 18.57
N ALA A 4 12.13 -53.31 17.33
CA ALA A 4 11.47 -52.85 16.11
C ALA A 4 10.24 -53.71 15.75
N LEU A 5 9.43 -53.17 14.83
CA LEU A 5 8.55 -53.78 13.80
C LEU A 5 7.63 -52.64 13.34
N ASP A 6 7.85 -51.93 12.24
CA ASP A 6 7.97 -52.34 10.83
C ASP A 6 6.94 -53.38 10.39
N ASN A 7 6.10 -52.96 9.42
CA ASN A 7 5.35 -53.71 8.41
C ASN A 7 4.10 -52.90 8.02
N ASN A 8 4.00 -52.26 6.85
CA ASN A 8 4.04 -52.80 5.48
C ASN A 8 2.65 -53.25 4.99
N VAL A 9 2.51 -53.22 3.66
CA VAL A 9 1.50 -53.75 2.74
C VAL A 9 0.62 -52.65 2.13
N ASP A 10 1.07 -52.01 1.04
CA ASP A 10 1.07 -52.48 -0.37
C ASP A 10 -0.32 -52.43 -1.03
N THR A 11 -0.42 -51.65 -2.11
CA THR A 11 -0.90 -52.05 -3.46
C THR A 11 -0.70 -50.82 -4.38
N MET A 12 0.43 -50.64 -5.06
CA MET A 12 0.81 -51.14 -6.42
C MET A 12 -0.10 -50.71 -7.58
N ASN A 13 0.46 -49.87 -8.48
CA ASN A 13 0.70 -50.10 -9.91
C ASN A 13 1.26 -48.80 -10.53
N GLN A 14 2.58 -48.62 -10.72
CA GLN A 14 3.45 -49.08 -11.83
C GLN A 14 3.03 -48.66 -13.26
N MET A 15 3.88 -47.83 -13.87
CA MET A 15 4.49 -47.95 -15.23
C MET A 15 5.07 -46.55 -15.57
N ASP A 16 6.36 -46.28 -15.37
CA ASP A 16 7.56 -46.73 -16.08
C ASP A 16 7.68 -46.25 -17.54
N THR A 17 8.75 -45.47 -17.75
CA THR A 17 9.50 -45.17 -18.97
C THR A 17 8.87 -44.56 -20.23
N SER A 18 9.68 -43.64 -20.78
CA SER A 18 9.90 -43.29 -22.18
C SER A 18 9.06 -42.17 -22.79
N GLU A 19 9.76 -41.08 -23.11
CA GLU A 19 9.33 -40.10 -24.10
C GLU A 19 8.97 -40.77 -25.42
N PRO A 20 7.98 -40.21 -26.12
CA PRO A 20 8.16 -39.98 -27.53
C PRO A 20 7.92 -38.51 -27.88
N HIS A 21 8.93 -37.92 -28.51
CA HIS A 21 8.84 -36.74 -29.34
C HIS A 21 7.59 -36.78 -30.23
N ASP A 22 6.63 -35.89 -29.98
CA ASP A 22 5.53 -35.64 -30.93
C ASP A 22 5.56 -34.17 -31.38
N THR A 23 6.38 -33.92 -32.40
CA THR A 23 6.49 -32.60 -33.05
C THR A 23 5.40 -32.44 -34.12
N LEU A 24 4.28 -31.81 -33.74
CA LEU A 24 3.29 -31.32 -34.69
C LEU A 24 3.81 -30.08 -35.44
N LYS A 25 4.29 -30.29 -36.67
CA LYS A 25 4.68 -29.25 -37.63
C LYS A 25 3.47 -28.43 -38.08
N ARG A 26 3.44 -27.14 -37.76
CA ARG A 26 2.44 -26.19 -38.29
C ARG A 26 2.92 -25.62 -39.63
N LYS A 27 2.13 -25.81 -40.69
CA LYS A 27 2.36 -25.20 -42.02
C LYS A 27 2.27 -23.67 -41.91
N ALA A 28 3.28 -22.98 -42.45
CA ALA A 28 3.20 -21.57 -42.76
C ALA A 28 2.44 -21.38 -44.09
N SER A 29 1.47 -20.47 -44.08
CA SER A 29 0.93 -19.87 -45.30
C SER A 29 0.61 -18.40 -44.97
N GLU A 30 1.20 -17.53 -45.77
CA GLU A 30 1.22 -16.07 -45.67
C GLU A 30 -0.18 -15.45 -45.80
N ALA A 31 -0.35 -14.29 -45.17
CA ALA A 31 -0.86 -13.04 -45.76
C ALA A 31 -1.51 -12.15 -44.69
N ASN A 32 -0.67 -11.31 -44.10
CA ASN A 32 -0.91 -9.88 -43.84
C ASN A 32 -2.37 -9.41 -43.78
N GLN A 33 -2.92 -9.26 -42.58
CA GLN A 33 -3.89 -8.21 -42.21
C GLN A 33 -3.97 -8.14 -40.68
N GLN A 34 -3.09 -7.32 -40.08
CA GLN A 34 -3.31 -6.86 -38.70
C GLN A 34 -4.56 -5.97 -38.70
N PRO A 35 -5.56 -6.19 -37.83
CA PRO A 35 -6.57 -5.18 -37.61
C PRO A 35 -5.85 -3.93 -37.10
N ALA A 36 -6.11 -2.78 -37.72
CA ALA A 36 -5.47 -1.52 -37.39
C ALA A 36 -5.46 -1.35 -35.86
N LYS A 37 -4.25 -1.24 -35.29
CA LYS A 37 -4.08 -0.85 -33.90
C LYS A 37 -4.85 0.46 -33.75
N LYS A 38 -5.97 0.45 -33.02
CA LYS A 38 -6.53 1.70 -32.50
C LYS A 38 -5.37 2.41 -31.83
N ALA A 39 -5.07 3.61 -32.27
CA ALA A 39 -4.13 4.46 -31.56
C ALA A 39 -4.58 4.45 -30.11
N LYS A 40 -3.70 4.03 -29.20
CA LYS A 40 -3.85 4.46 -27.82
C LYS A 40 -3.78 5.97 -27.93
N GLU A 41 -4.90 6.65 -27.75
CA GLU A 41 -4.83 7.98 -27.19
C GLU A 41 -4.05 7.79 -25.90
N ASP A 42 -2.80 8.22 -25.89
CA ASP A 42 -2.11 8.46 -24.65
C ASP A 42 -3.05 9.40 -23.88
N PRO A 43 -3.60 8.99 -22.72
CA PRO A 43 -4.34 9.93 -21.91
C PRO A 43 -3.37 11.07 -21.66
N GLN A 44 -3.70 12.26 -22.18
CA GLN A 44 -2.95 13.49 -22.00
C GLN A 44 -2.50 13.53 -20.54
N GLY A 45 -1.18 13.53 -20.35
CA GLY A 45 -0.56 13.12 -19.10
C GLY A 45 -1.20 13.79 -17.90
N PHE A 46 -1.84 12.99 -17.04
CA PHE A 46 -2.13 13.42 -15.69
C PHE A 46 -0.78 13.70 -15.02
N THR A 47 -0.34 14.95 -15.02
CA THR A 47 0.73 15.40 -14.14
C THR A 47 0.21 15.25 -12.73
N VAL A 48 0.66 14.19 -12.04
CA VAL A 48 0.41 14.01 -10.61
C VAL A 48 0.91 15.29 -9.93
N PRO A 49 0.05 16.04 -9.23
CA PRO A 49 0.47 17.28 -8.61
C PRO A 49 1.56 16.96 -7.60
N PHE A 50 2.64 17.74 -7.67
CA PHE A 50 3.71 17.61 -6.68
C PHE A 50 3.21 18.16 -5.34
N PRO A 51 3.50 17.49 -4.20
CA PRO A 51 3.03 17.93 -2.89
C PRO A 51 3.54 19.34 -2.58
N SER A 52 2.65 20.19 -2.11
CA SER A 52 2.99 21.52 -1.61
C SER A 52 2.81 21.58 -0.10
N ALA A 53 3.38 22.59 0.56
CA ALA A 53 3.17 22.81 1.99
C ALA A 53 1.67 22.91 2.35
N ALA A 54 0.87 23.52 1.46
CA ALA A 54 -0.58 23.64 1.63
C ALA A 54 -1.31 22.29 1.57
N THR A 55 -0.97 21.43 0.60
CA THR A 55 -1.59 20.10 0.49
C THR A 55 -1.12 19.15 1.59
N MET A 56 0.12 19.28 2.02
CA MET A 56 0.69 18.46 3.10
C MET A 56 0.21 18.91 4.49
N GLY A 57 -0.03 20.21 4.69
CA GLY A 57 -0.28 20.79 6.02
C GLY A 57 1.00 20.93 6.86
N ILE A 58 2.17 20.66 6.26
CA ILE A 58 3.49 20.83 6.88
C ILE A 58 4.20 21.99 6.21
N HIS A 59 4.36 23.08 6.96
CA HIS A 59 4.99 24.32 6.47
C HIS A 59 6.48 24.39 6.81
N THR A 60 6.91 23.62 7.82
CA THR A 60 8.29 23.60 8.31
C THR A 60 8.80 22.16 8.35
N PRO A 61 9.33 21.64 7.23
CA PRO A 61 9.98 20.32 7.22
C PRO A 61 11.15 20.28 8.21
N MET A 62 11.40 19.12 8.80
CA MET A 62 12.40 18.94 9.86
C MET A 62 13.44 17.89 9.45
N ASP A 63 14.68 18.09 9.87
CA ASP A 63 15.73 17.09 9.66
C ASP A 63 15.46 15.86 10.53
N ILE A 64 15.69 14.68 9.95
CA ILE A 64 15.21 13.43 10.52
C ILE A 64 16.13 13.01 11.67
N ASP A 65 15.55 12.90 12.87
CA ASP A 65 16.19 12.22 14.00
C ASP A 65 15.68 10.79 14.13
N TYR A 66 16.45 9.84 13.58
CA TYR A 66 16.13 8.41 13.64
C TYR A 66 16.19 7.83 15.06
N LEU A 67 16.77 8.52 16.04
CA LEU A 67 16.72 8.09 17.44
C LEU A 67 15.31 8.15 18.03
N ARG A 68 14.47 9.03 17.48
CA ARG A 68 13.08 9.22 17.89
C ARG A 68 12.10 8.28 17.18
N LEU A 69 12.58 7.53 16.20
CA LEU A 69 11.77 6.57 15.44
C LEU A 69 12.00 5.13 15.92
N PRO A 70 11.02 4.22 15.72
CA PRO A 70 11.23 2.80 15.98
C PRO A 70 12.47 2.27 15.23
N LYS A 71 13.23 1.36 15.86
CA LYS A 71 14.42 0.79 15.24
C LYS A 71 14.09 0.16 13.87
N GLY A 72 14.87 0.53 12.85
CA GLY A 72 14.71 0.05 11.48
C GLY A 72 13.56 0.68 10.70
N PHE A 73 12.90 1.72 11.25
CA PHE A 73 11.85 2.45 10.54
C PHE A 73 12.43 3.25 9.37
N LYS A 74 11.78 3.18 8.20
CA LYS A 74 12.15 3.93 7.00
C LYS A 74 11.00 4.88 6.65
N LEU A 75 11.29 6.17 6.57
CA LEU A 75 10.28 7.19 6.24
C LEU A 75 9.96 7.26 4.74
N GLY A 76 10.91 6.90 3.86
CA GLY A 76 10.71 6.91 2.41
C GLY A 76 10.63 8.32 1.83
N ASP A 77 9.70 8.55 0.91
CA ASP A 77 9.48 9.87 0.31
C ASP A 77 8.89 10.86 1.32
N LEU A 78 9.11 12.16 1.11
CA LEU A 78 8.64 13.23 2.01
C LEU A 78 9.10 13.03 3.46
N ALA A 79 10.31 12.47 3.65
CA ALA A 79 10.76 12.06 4.98
C ALA A 79 10.90 13.23 5.97
N ARG A 80 11.30 14.41 5.51
CA ARG A 80 11.45 15.60 6.38
C ARG A 80 10.09 16.12 6.83
N GLU A 81 9.11 16.06 5.95
CA GLU A 81 7.73 16.48 6.19
C GLU A 81 7.01 15.47 7.09
N LYS A 82 7.15 14.18 6.82
CA LYS A 82 6.67 13.11 7.69
C LYS A 82 7.27 13.20 9.08
N PHE A 83 8.58 13.41 9.19
CA PHE A 83 9.24 13.55 10.49
C PHE A 83 8.71 14.77 11.25
N ALA A 84 8.61 15.94 10.60
CA ALA A 84 7.99 17.11 11.21
C ALA A 84 6.56 16.81 11.70
N GLY A 85 5.75 16.16 10.88
CA GLY A 85 4.38 15.78 11.22
C GLY A 85 4.27 14.81 12.40
N ILE A 86 5.13 13.78 12.45
CA ILE A 86 5.25 12.85 13.59
C ILE A 86 5.56 13.61 14.88
N VAL A 87 6.52 14.55 14.81
CA VAL A 87 6.92 15.37 15.96
C VAL A 87 5.80 16.30 16.41
N MET A 88 5.13 16.99 15.48
CA MET A 88 4.00 17.89 15.76
C MET A 88 2.81 17.14 16.37
N ALA A 89 2.50 15.96 15.86
CA ALA A 89 1.41 15.11 16.33
C ALA A 89 1.74 14.35 17.63
N GLY A 90 3.00 14.38 18.09
CA GLY A 90 3.43 13.67 19.29
C GLY A 90 3.29 12.15 19.18
N LEU A 91 3.54 11.56 18.01
CA LEU A 91 3.42 10.12 17.80
C LEU A 91 4.70 9.40 18.23
N TYR A 92 4.55 8.32 18.99
CA TYR A 92 5.65 7.48 19.48
C TYR A 92 5.42 5.99 19.18
N ASP A 93 4.16 5.56 19.11
CA ASP A 93 3.85 4.17 18.83
C ASP A 93 4.17 3.81 17.37
N LYS A 94 4.71 2.60 17.20
CA LYS A 94 5.14 2.13 15.88
C LYS A 94 3.98 2.05 14.90
N TYR A 95 2.81 1.58 15.31
CA TYR A 95 1.67 1.41 14.42
C TYR A 95 1.04 2.76 14.08
N GLU A 96 0.94 3.66 15.04
CA GLU A 96 0.48 5.03 14.80
C GLU A 96 1.35 5.75 13.77
N ILE A 97 2.67 5.66 13.92
CA ILE A 97 3.61 6.25 12.97
C ILE A 97 3.46 5.59 11.58
N GLN A 98 3.22 4.28 11.49
CA GLN A 98 2.99 3.60 10.21
C GLN A 98 1.70 4.07 9.53
N ILE A 99 0.60 4.15 10.28
CA ILE A 99 -0.70 4.63 9.77
C ILE A 99 -0.52 6.08 9.28
N TYR A 100 0.04 6.93 10.14
CA TYR A 100 0.32 8.32 9.81
C TYR A 100 1.13 8.46 8.52
N CYS A 101 2.28 7.79 8.43
CA CYS A 101 3.16 7.92 7.25
C CYS A 101 2.47 7.48 5.95
N ARG A 102 1.69 6.38 5.99
CA ARG A 102 0.99 5.87 4.80
C ARG A 102 -0.08 6.83 4.32
N LEU A 103 -0.91 7.33 5.24
CA LEU A 103 -1.98 8.26 4.91
C LEU A 103 -1.40 9.60 4.47
N PHE A 104 -0.44 10.13 5.21
CA PHE A 104 0.23 11.38 4.88
C PHE A 104 0.82 11.32 3.47
N GLU A 105 1.58 10.28 3.15
CA GLU A 105 2.20 10.15 1.84
C GLU A 105 1.15 10.11 0.73
N HIS A 106 0.10 9.29 0.86
CA HIS A 106 -0.95 9.20 -0.15
C HIS A 106 -1.65 10.54 -0.37
N PHE A 107 -2.15 11.16 0.70
CA PHE A 107 -2.95 12.38 0.60
C PHE A 107 -2.12 13.65 0.34
N SER A 108 -0.79 13.57 0.46
CA SER A 108 0.10 14.64 0.02
C SER A 108 0.06 14.86 -1.50
N TYR A 109 -0.11 13.78 -2.25
CA TYR A 109 -0.28 13.80 -3.71
C TYR A 109 -1.75 13.87 -4.14
N PHE A 110 -2.66 13.36 -3.32
CA PHE A 110 -4.09 13.28 -3.62
C PHE A 110 -4.92 13.90 -2.50
N PRO A 111 -5.03 15.24 -2.40
CA PRO A 111 -5.74 15.90 -1.29
C PRO A 111 -7.20 15.44 -1.18
N ILE A 112 -7.74 15.46 0.04
CA ILE A 112 -9.14 15.08 0.30
C ILE A 112 -10.01 16.33 0.26
N TYR A 113 -11.17 16.23 -0.39
CA TYR A 113 -12.18 17.28 -0.36
C TYR A 113 -13.39 16.83 0.46
N LEU A 114 -13.79 17.65 1.43
CA LEU A 114 -14.99 17.43 2.23
C LEU A 114 -16.14 18.25 1.66
N PHE A 115 -17.05 17.58 0.93
CA PHE A 115 -18.20 18.23 0.27
C PHE A 115 -19.12 18.97 1.24
N GLU A 116 -19.34 18.42 2.43
CA GLU A 116 -20.24 19.02 3.44
C GLU A 116 -19.73 20.37 3.95
N GLN A 117 -18.41 20.56 3.93
CA GLN A 117 -17.75 21.74 4.49
C GLN A 117 -17.17 22.67 3.41
N ASP A 118 -17.17 22.23 2.14
CA ASP A 118 -16.55 22.92 1.01
C ASP A 118 -15.07 23.28 1.25
N VAL A 119 -14.30 22.33 1.79
CA VAL A 119 -12.86 22.52 2.08
C VAL A 119 -12.01 21.34 1.67
N TRP A 120 -10.80 21.66 1.22
CA TRP A 120 -9.71 20.70 1.07
C TRP A 120 -9.04 20.46 2.42
N VAL A 121 -8.83 19.20 2.77
CA VAL A 121 -8.16 18.78 3.99
C VAL A 121 -6.71 18.48 3.68
N ALA A 122 -5.82 19.05 4.47
CA ALA A 122 -4.40 18.78 4.36
C ALA A 122 -4.06 17.34 4.80
N ALA A 123 -3.03 16.76 4.19
CA ALA A 123 -2.62 15.38 4.44
C ALA A 123 -2.29 15.13 5.93
N HIS A 124 -1.64 16.08 6.59
CA HIS A 124 -1.32 16.00 8.02
C HIS A 124 -2.57 15.91 8.89
N ASP A 125 -3.53 16.81 8.67
CA ASP A 125 -4.76 16.89 9.47
C ASP A 125 -5.59 15.62 9.32
N HIS A 126 -5.74 15.13 8.10
CA HIS A 126 -6.45 13.89 7.85
C HIS A 126 -5.74 12.68 8.49
N ALA A 127 -4.42 12.56 8.31
CA ALA A 127 -3.66 11.44 8.86
C ALA A 127 -3.73 11.39 10.40
N ILE A 128 -3.70 12.56 11.08
CA ILE A 128 -3.89 12.61 12.53
C ILE A 128 -5.29 12.16 12.94
N GLN A 129 -6.33 12.65 12.26
CA GLN A 129 -7.71 12.27 12.57
C GLN A 129 -7.89 10.76 12.51
N GLU A 130 -7.32 10.10 11.49
CA GLU A 130 -7.38 8.64 11.36
C GLU A 130 -6.57 7.91 12.45
N VAL A 131 -5.41 8.44 12.85
CA VAL A 131 -4.68 7.90 14.02
C VAL A 131 -5.49 8.04 15.30
N VAL A 132 -6.19 9.16 15.51
CA VAL A 132 -7.06 9.37 16.68
C VAL A 132 -8.26 8.42 16.64
N ARG A 133 -8.88 8.23 15.48
CA ARG A 133 -9.95 7.22 15.28
C ARG A 133 -9.46 5.82 15.61
N PHE A 134 -8.25 5.47 15.18
CA PHE A 134 -7.63 4.19 15.52
C PHE A 134 -7.42 4.01 17.04
N ARG A 135 -7.07 5.06 17.77
CA ARG A 135 -6.97 5.03 19.25
C ARG A 135 -8.33 4.89 19.93
N THR A 136 -9.39 5.37 19.30
CA THR A 136 -10.71 5.49 19.93
C THR A 136 -11.47 4.17 19.86
N PRO A 137 -11.87 3.57 21.00
CA PRO A 137 -12.67 2.36 20.97
C PRO A 137 -14.01 2.57 20.25
N PRO A 138 -14.54 1.55 19.55
CA PRO A 138 -15.80 1.67 18.81
C PRO A 138 -17.00 2.12 19.68
N SER A 139 -17.01 1.73 20.96
CA SER A 139 -18.06 2.10 21.91
C SER A 139 -18.13 3.61 22.20
N VAL A 140 -17.00 4.31 22.13
CA VAL A 140 -16.94 5.78 22.33
C VAL A 140 -17.45 6.48 21.08
N MET A 141 -17.06 6.01 19.89
CA MET A 141 -17.49 6.60 18.62
C MET A 141 -19.01 6.53 18.42
N MET A 142 -19.67 5.44 18.84
CA MET A 142 -21.13 5.32 18.76
C MET A 142 -21.85 6.27 19.73
N ALA A 143 -21.26 6.55 20.89
CA ALA A 143 -21.87 7.42 21.89
C ALA A 143 -21.94 8.89 21.42
N ASP A 144 -20.97 9.33 20.61
CA ASP A 144 -20.93 10.67 20.04
C ASP A 144 -21.99 10.84 18.93
N THR A 145 -22.24 9.82 18.12
CA THR A 145 -23.30 9.83 17.08
C THR A 145 -24.71 9.96 17.65
N HIS A 146 -24.95 9.47 18.87
CA HIS A 146 -26.27 9.56 19.53
C HIS A 146 -26.51 10.87 20.28
N ARG A 147 -25.51 11.77 20.33
CA ARG A 147 -25.60 13.06 21.03
C ARG A 147 -25.70 14.27 20.08
N SER A 148 -25.57 14.06 18.77
CA SER A 148 -25.70 15.10 17.73
C SER A 148 -27.12 15.20 17.17
#